data_AF-A0A4Y2H4L5-F1
#
_entry.id   AF-A0A4Y2H4L5-F1
#
_cell.length_a   1.000
_cell.length_b   1.000
_cell.length_c   1.000
_cell.angle_alpha   90.00
_cell.angle_beta   90.00
_cell.angle_gamma   90.00
#
_symmetry.space_group_name_H-M   'P 1'
#
loop_
_entity.id
_entity.type
_entity.pdbx_description
1 polymer ?
#
loop_
_entity_poly.entity_id
_entity_poly.type
_entity_poly.pdbx_seq_one_letter_code
_entity_poly.pdbx_strand_id
1 'polypeptide(L)'
;MRRLGWARLDLPAYSPDLALSDFHLFLHLSQHYRYGTSEAMKKCSNAVKNFLLSLCTDFYQDGFLKLISRYGECINVGGEYVEK
;
A
#
# COMPACT_ATOMS: atom_id res chain seq x y z
N MET A 1 0.05 0.37 19.97
CA MET A 1 -0.25 -1.07 19.77
C MET A 1 -0.82 -1.69 21.04
N ARG A 2 -0.01 -2.16 22.00
CA ARG A 2 -0.52 -2.91 23.17
C ARG A 2 -1.52 -2.15 24.06
N ARG A 3 -1.35 -0.83 24.24
CA ARG A 3 -2.30 0.01 24.99
C ARG A 3 -3.65 0.22 24.30
N LEU A 4 -3.73 -0.04 22.99
CA LEU A 4 -4.96 0.09 22.20
C LEU A 4 -5.66 -1.28 22.01
N GLY A 5 -5.05 -2.39 22.45
CA GLY A 5 -5.57 -3.74 22.23
C GLY A 5 -5.32 -4.30 20.82
N TRP A 6 -4.49 -3.65 20.00
CA TRP A 6 -4.28 -4.04 18.61
C TRP A 6 -3.16 -5.08 18.48
N ALA A 7 -3.43 -6.16 17.74
CA ALA A 7 -2.43 -7.14 17.36
C ALA A 7 -1.46 -6.55 16.33
N ARG A 8 -0.19 -6.94 16.41
CA ARG A 8 0.83 -6.60 15.42
C ARG A 8 0.93 -7.76 14.44
N LEU A 9 0.88 -7.44 13.15
CA LEU A 9 1.18 -8.39 12.09
C LEU A 9 2.70 -8.51 11.99
N ASP A 10 3.22 -9.73 12.10
CA ASP A 10 4.64 -10.00 11.95
C ASP A 10 4.99 -10.02 10.46
N LEU A 11 5.90 -9.13 10.09
CA LEU A 11 6.36 -8.93 8.72
C LEU A 11 7.87 -9.21 8.67
N PRO A 12 8.37 -9.89 7.62
CA PRO A 12 9.79 -9.99 7.38
C PRO A 12 10.41 -8.59 7.24
N ALA A 13 11.69 -8.47 7.57
CA ALA A 13 12.40 -7.23 7.32
C ALA A 13 12.45 -6.96 5.81
N TYR A 14 12.23 -5.71 5.40
CA TYR A 14 12.30 -5.27 4.00
C TYR A 14 11.29 -5.94 3.04
N SER A 15 10.01 -6.07 3.45
CA SER A 15 8.92 -6.59 2.59
C SER A 15 7.94 -5.50 2.12
N PRO A 16 8.34 -4.59 1.21
CA PRO A 16 7.43 -3.60 0.62
C PRO A 16 6.32 -4.25 -0.22
N ASP A 17 6.55 -5.48 -0.69
CA ASP A 17 5.58 -6.35 -1.35
C ASP A 17 4.41 -6.76 -0.43
N LEU A 18 4.63 -6.79 0.89
CA LEU A 18 3.61 -7.09 1.89
C LEU A 18 3.02 -5.82 2.55
N ALA A 19 3.52 -4.65 2.21
CA ALA A 19 2.99 -3.39 2.70
C ALA A 19 1.92 -2.85 1.75
N LEU A 20 0.64 -2.92 2.15
CA LEU A 20 -0.50 -2.40 1.38
C LEU A 20 -0.28 -0.93 0.96
N SER A 21 0.36 -0.13 1.81
CA SER A 21 0.72 1.25 1.49
C SER A 21 1.64 1.32 0.27
N ASP A 22 2.62 0.44 0.16
CA ASP A 22 3.70 0.56 -0.81
C ASP A 22 3.31 -0.06 -2.15
N PHE A 23 2.84 -1.32 -2.15
CA PHE A 23 2.52 -2.01 -3.41
C PHE A 23 1.18 -1.61 -4.03
N HIS A 24 0.26 -1.03 -3.26
CA HIS A 24 -1.07 -0.66 -3.73
C HIS A 24 -1.29 0.86 -3.69
N LEU A 25 -1.33 1.47 -2.51
CA LEU A 25 -1.74 2.88 -2.38
C LEU A 25 -0.74 3.85 -3.03
N PHE A 26 0.53 3.80 -2.64
CA PHE A 26 1.58 4.67 -3.15
C PHE A 26 1.95 4.35 -4.60
N LEU A 27 1.81 3.08 -5.00
CA LEU A 27 1.93 2.71 -6.40
C LEU A 27 0.89 3.46 -7.26
N HIS A 28 -0.40 3.42 -6.90
CA HIS A 28 -1.44 4.13 -7.65
C HIS A 28 -1.32 5.65 -7.51
N LEU A 29 -0.93 6.15 -6.34
CA LEU A 29 -0.65 7.57 -6.13
C LEU A 29 0.44 8.08 -7.07
N SER A 30 1.57 7.36 -7.14
CA SER A 30 2.68 7.72 -8.03
C SER A 30 2.30 7.63 -9.50
N GLN A 31 1.46 6.66 -9.88
CA GLN A 31 0.91 6.56 -11.24
C GLN A 31 -0.04 7.70 -11.57
N HIS A 32 -0.88 8.12 -10.62
CA HIS A 32 -1.80 9.25 -10.79
C HIS A 32 -1.06 10.58 -10.94
N TYR A 33 0.06 10.75 -10.23
CA TYR A 33 0.87 11.97 -10.23
C TYR A 33 2.14 11.89 -11.07
N ARG A 34 2.27 10.87 -11.95
CA ARG A 34 3.49 10.56 -12.72
C ARG A 34 3.99 11.70 -13.64
N TYR A 35 3.23 12.79 -13.75
CA TYR A 35 3.55 14.00 -14.53
C TYR A 35 3.51 15.32 -13.72
N GLY A 36 3.53 15.29 -12.39
CA GLY A 36 3.52 16.50 -11.55
C GLY A 36 4.92 17.03 -11.22
N THR A 37 5.17 18.33 -11.46
CA THR A 37 6.42 18.98 -11.01
C THR A 37 6.48 19.07 -9.49
N SER A 38 7.69 19.20 -8.94
CA SER A 38 7.96 19.40 -7.49
C SER A 38 7.12 20.53 -6.86
N GLU A 39 6.73 21.56 -7.64
CA GLU A 39 5.83 22.63 -7.21
C GLU A 39 4.39 22.16 -6.95
N ALA A 40 3.89 21.17 -7.71
CA ALA A 40 2.61 20.50 -7.44
C ALA A 40 2.66 19.68 -6.13
N MET A 41 3.86 19.20 -5.77
CA MET A 41 4.13 18.50 -4.52
C MET A 41 4.10 19.44 -3.28
N LYS A 42 4.27 20.76 -3.45
CA LYS A 42 4.06 21.74 -2.36
C LYS A 42 2.58 22.05 -2.09
N LYS A 43 1.70 21.88 -3.09
CA LYS A 43 0.23 21.93 -2.93
C LYS A 43 -0.40 20.55 -2.61
N CYS A 44 0.45 19.56 -2.29
CA CYS A 44 0.13 18.13 -2.30
C CYS A 44 -0.91 17.69 -1.28
N SER A 45 -1.07 18.37 -0.13
CA SER A 45 -2.04 17.90 0.88
C SER A 45 -3.48 17.85 0.35
N ASN A 46 -3.93 18.86 -0.38
CA ASN A 46 -5.28 18.85 -0.96
C ASN A 46 -5.38 17.91 -2.16
N ALA A 47 -4.32 17.79 -2.95
CA ALA A 47 -4.28 16.85 -4.08
C ALA A 47 -4.40 15.40 -3.57
N VAL A 48 -3.58 15.00 -2.60
CA VAL A 48 -3.64 13.68 -1.96
C VAL A 48 -5.00 13.45 -1.30
N LYS A 49 -5.57 14.44 -0.60
CA LYS A 49 -6.92 14.32 -0.03
C LYS A 49 -7.97 14.07 -1.13
N ASN A 50 -7.95 14.84 -2.21
CA ASN A 50 -8.88 14.67 -3.32
C ASN A 50 -8.71 13.31 -4.01
N PHE A 51 -7.47 12.86 -4.19
CA PHE A 51 -7.17 11.54 -4.71
C PHE A 51 -7.76 10.46 -3.80
N LEU A 52 -7.50 10.51 -2.48
CA LEU A 52 -8.04 9.55 -1.52
C LEU A 52 -9.58 9.56 -1.49
N LEU A 53 -10.21 10.74 -1.60
CA LEU A 53 -11.66 10.88 -1.69
C LEU A 53 -12.25 10.36 -3.00
N SER A 54 -11.45 10.30 -4.08
CA SER A 54 -11.86 9.74 -5.37
C SER A 54 -11.80 8.22 -5.42
N LEU A 55 -11.10 7.56 -4.47
CA LEU A 55 -10.98 6.11 -4.43
C LEU A 55 -12.29 5.50 -3.93
N CYS A 56 -12.81 4.52 -4.66
CA CYS A 56 -13.97 3.74 -4.23
C CYS A 56 -13.59 2.69 -3.18
N THR A 57 -14.59 2.16 -2.48
CA THR A 57 -14.39 1.06 -1.51
C THR A 57 -13.75 -0.17 -2.16
N ASP A 58 -14.11 -0.48 -3.41
CA ASP A 58 -13.57 -1.61 -4.15
C ASP A 58 -12.05 -1.53 -4.33
N PHE A 59 -11.50 -0.31 -4.42
CA PHE A 59 -10.05 -0.11 -4.50
C PHE A 59 -9.33 -0.66 -3.26
N TYR A 60 -9.86 -0.38 -2.07
CA TYR A 60 -9.28 -0.88 -0.83
C TYR A 60 -9.51 -2.38 -0.69
N GLN A 61 -10.69 -2.87 -1.06
CA GLN A 61 -11.01 -4.30 -1.03
C GLN A 61 -10.06 -5.10 -1.93
N ASP A 62 -9.83 -4.66 -3.17
CA ASP A 62 -8.87 -5.26 -4.09
C ASP A 62 -7.45 -5.28 -3.51
N GLY A 63 -7.03 -4.17 -2.88
CA GLY A 63 -5.74 -4.10 -2.19
C GLY A 63 -5.60 -5.13 -1.06
N PHE A 64 -6.63 -5.29 -0.23
CA PHE A 64 -6.65 -6.29 0.84
C PHE A 64 -6.68 -7.73 0.31
N LEU A 65 -7.41 -8.01 -0.76
CA LEU A 65 -7.41 -9.34 -1.39
C LEU A 65 -6.02 -9.69 -1.96
N LYS A 66 -5.37 -8.73 -2.62
CA LYS A 66 -3.98 -8.88 -3.07
C LYS A 66 -3.02 -9.10 -1.92
N LEU A 67 -3.22 -8.42 -0.79
CA LEU A 67 -2.41 -8.63 0.41
C LEU A 67 -2.53 -10.08 0.91
N ILE A 68 -3.75 -10.60 1.02
CA ILE A 68 -3.99 -12.00 1.44
C ILE A 68 -3.29 -12.99 0.49
N SER A 69 -3.40 -12.77 -0.83
CA SER A 69 -2.74 -13.60 -1.84
C SER A 69 -1.22 -13.62 -1.66
N ARG A 70 -0.61 -12.43 -1.51
CA ARG A 70 0.84 -12.27 -1.33
C ARG A 70 1.35 -12.89 -0.03
N TYR A 71 0.58 -12.84 1.04
CA TYR A 71 0.91 -13.58 2.26
C TYR A 71 0.96 -15.09 2.02
N GLY A 72 -0.01 -15.63 1.28
CA GLY A 72 -0.01 -17.04 0.88
C GLY A 72 1.22 -17.42 0.07
N GLU A 73 1.59 -16.58 -0.90
CA GLU A 73 2.78 -16.77 -1.73
C GLU A 73 4.06 -16.69 -0.91
N CYS A 74 4.20 -15.68 -0.02
CA CYS A 74 5.34 -15.51 0.87
C CYS A 74 5.57 -16.75 1.76
N ILE A 75 4.48 -17.32 2.30
CA ILE A 75 4.56 -18.57 3.08
C ILE A 75 5.04 -19.73 2.19
N ASN A 76 4.55 -19.83 0.96
CA ASN A 76 4.89 -20.91 0.04
C ASN A 76 6.36 -20.85 -0.44
N VAL A 77 6.93 -19.66 -0.59
CA VAL A 77 8.35 -19.46 -0.96
C VAL A 77 9.29 -19.39 0.25
N GLY A 78 8.83 -19.74 1.45
CA GLY A 78 9.67 -19.79 2.65
C GLY A 78 10.11 -18.41 3.16
N GLY A 79 9.35 -17.35 2.88
CA GLY A 79 9.67 -15.99 3.28
C GLY A 79 10.56 -15.21 2.30
N GLU A 80 10.87 -15.78 1.13
CA GLU A 80 11.50 -15.03 0.05
C GLU A 80 10.56 -13.98 -0.55
N TYR A 81 11.16 -12.99 -1.22
CA TYR A 81 10.45 -11.87 -1.82
C TYR A 81 9.52 -12.37 -2.94
N VAL A 82 8.26 -11.93 -2.90
CA VAL A 82 7.30 -12.27 -3.94
C VAL A 82 7.34 -11.16 -5.00
N GLU A 83 8.11 -11.39 -6.07
CA GLU A 83 8.08 -10.52 -7.26
C GLU A 83 6.71 -10.55 -7.96
N LYS A 84 6.42 -9.45 -8.66
CA LYS A 84 5.12 -9.15 -9.26
C LYS A 84 5.02 -9.66 -10.68
#